data_AF-A0AAW9FID5-F1
#
_entry.id   AF-A0AAW9FID5-F1
#
_cell.length_a   1.000
_cell.length_b   1.000
_cell.length_c   1.000
_cell.angle_alpha   90.00
_cell.angle_beta   90.00
_cell.angle_gamma   90.00
#
_symmetry.space_group_name_H-M   'P 1'
#
loop_
_entity.id
_entity.type
_entity.pdbx_description
1 polymer ?
#
loop_
_entity_poly.entity_id
_entity_poly.type
_entity_poly.pdbx_seq_one_letter_code
_entity_poly.pdbx_strand_id
1 'polypeptide(L)'
;MDELELLKKDWNKDSGDFKIYSAKEIFGMLKRKSISFSTSLLLLGITEIALWLVFDVIYGLDYRLVRYTLFFCFTGLLWYTFYRIKNTINSKDLMKSILMLRRIVVIYVIVVFSTLIIECILNFDIMTNQFYTGWQEGWHGKYQVGNLLQPTLKIYILFSVILLSILLFISLIYKNFYGNILHKLWANYKELTKLEESNA
;
A
#
# COMPACT_ATOMS: atom_id res chain seq x y z
N MET A 1 -54.29 -24.13 18.45
CA MET A 1 -53.80 -22.76 18.26
C MET A 1 -52.62 -22.90 17.35
N ASP A 2 -52.87 -22.58 16.09
CA ASP A 2 -52.34 -23.36 14.98
C ASP A 2 -50.96 -22.88 14.58
N GLU A 3 -50.04 -23.81 14.36
CA GLU A 3 -48.68 -23.53 13.84
C GLU A 3 -48.73 -22.73 12.52
N LEU A 4 -49.83 -22.88 11.77
CA LEU A 4 -50.20 -22.09 10.61
C LEU A 4 -50.42 -20.60 10.91
N GLU A 5 -51.00 -20.25 12.06
CA GLU A 5 -51.15 -18.84 12.47
C GLU A 5 -49.82 -18.22 12.91
N LEU A 6 -48.93 -19.00 13.52
CA LEU A 6 -47.56 -18.59 13.82
C LEU A 6 -46.75 -18.33 12.55
N LEU A 7 -46.80 -19.24 11.58
CA LEU A 7 -46.14 -19.06 10.28
C LEU A 7 -46.72 -17.88 9.48
N LYS A 8 -48.04 -17.66 9.54
CA LYS A 8 -48.68 -16.50 8.89
C LYS A 8 -48.30 -15.18 9.56
N LYS A 9 -48.11 -15.18 10.87
CA LYS A 9 -47.63 -14.03 11.65
C LYS A 9 -46.18 -13.69 11.38
N ASP A 10 -45.32 -14.70 11.21
CA ASP A 10 -43.91 -14.51 10.88
C ASP A 10 -43.71 -14.14 9.40
N TRP A 11 -44.51 -14.73 8.48
CA TRP A 11 -44.55 -14.32 7.07
C TRP A 11 -44.98 -12.86 6.88
N ASN A 12 -45.93 -12.37 7.69
CA ASN A 12 -46.34 -10.97 7.69
C ASN A 12 -45.37 -10.02 8.41
N LYS A 13 -44.37 -10.52 9.15
CA LYS A 13 -43.36 -9.69 9.82
C LYS A 13 -42.17 -9.36 8.93
N ASP A 14 -41.81 -10.23 7.99
CA ASP A 14 -40.58 -10.06 7.18
C ASP A 14 -40.75 -9.33 5.84
N SER A 15 -41.94 -8.79 5.56
CA SER A 15 -42.17 -7.97 4.35
C SER A 15 -41.94 -6.46 4.57
N GLY A 16 -41.59 -6.03 5.80
CA GLY A 16 -41.66 -4.63 6.22
C GLY A 16 -40.35 -3.85 6.33
N ASP A 17 -39.16 -4.45 6.20
CA ASP A 17 -37.89 -3.72 6.44
C ASP A 17 -36.79 -3.98 5.41
N PHE A 18 -37.17 -4.36 4.19
CA PHE A 18 -36.27 -4.18 3.06
C PHE A 18 -36.38 -2.73 2.59
N LYS A 19 -35.41 -1.89 2.98
CA LYS A 19 -35.22 -0.59 2.33
C LYS A 19 -35.02 -0.83 0.83
N ILE A 20 -36.07 -0.59 0.04
CA ILE A 20 -36.01 -0.63 -1.42
C ILE A 20 -35.22 0.61 -1.84
N TYR A 21 -33.90 0.47 -1.92
CA TYR A 21 -33.03 1.55 -2.37
C TYR A 21 -33.30 1.81 -3.85
N SER A 22 -33.56 3.08 -4.19
CA SER A 22 -33.64 3.49 -5.59
C SER A 22 -32.29 3.23 -6.29
N ALA A 23 -32.30 2.89 -7.57
CA ALA A 23 -31.08 2.68 -8.35
C ALA A 23 -30.08 3.87 -8.23
N LYS A 24 -30.60 5.09 -8.03
CA LYS A 24 -29.83 6.31 -7.77
C LYS A 24 -29.13 6.32 -6.39
N GLU A 25 -29.76 5.76 -5.36
CA GLU A 25 -29.18 5.65 -4.01
C GLU A 25 -28.13 4.53 -3.95
N ILE A 26 -28.39 3.39 -4.59
CA ILE A 26 -27.43 2.30 -4.76
C ILE A 26 -26.17 2.81 -5.49
N PHE A 27 -26.36 3.58 -6.56
CA PHE A 27 -25.28 4.22 -7.30
C PHE A 27 -24.45 5.17 -6.40
N GLY A 28 -25.11 6.01 -5.60
CA GLY A 28 -24.44 6.91 -4.65
C GLY A 28 -23.61 6.15 -3.60
N MET A 29 -24.12 5.04 -3.09
CA MET A 29 -23.42 4.20 -2.11
C MET A 29 -22.21 3.48 -2.72
N LEU A 30 -22.34 2.86 -3.90
CA LEU A 30 -21.22 2.19 -4.56
C LEU A 30 -20.11 3.18 -4.94
N LYS A 31 -20.47 4.35 -5.48
CA LYS A 31 -19.51 5.41 -5.83
C LYS A 31 -18.71 5.85 -4.60
N ARG A 32 -19.40 6.09 -3.48
CA ARG A 32 -18.75 6.46 -2.20
C ARG A 32 -17.82 5.36 -1.69
N LYS A 33 -18.19 4.09 -1.86
CA LYS A 33 -17.35 2.93 -1.50
C LYS A 33 -16.09 2.84 -2.37
N SER A 34 -16.20 3.04 -3.68
CA SER A 34 -15.05 3.10 -4.60
C SER A 34 -14.10 4.27 -4.29
N ILE A 35 -14.65 5.43 -3.93
CA ILE A 35 -13.87 6.58 -3.44
C ILE A 35 -13.16 6.21 -2.14
N SER A 36 -13.82 5.56 -1.18
CA SER A 36 -13.19 5.10 0.05
C SER A 36 -12.00 4.16 -0.20
N PHE A 37 -12.12 3.23 -1.15
CA PHE A 37 -10.99 2.38 -1.54
C PHE A 37 -9.83 3.18 -2.13
N SER A 38 -10.13 4.19 -2.96
CA SER A 38 -9.10 5.09 -3.49
C SER A 38 -8.44 5.94 -2.40
N THR A 39 -9.19 6.36 -1.37
CA THR A 39 -8.67 7.06 -0.20
C THR A 39 -7.74 6.17 0.61
N SER A 40 -8.06 4.88 0.79
CA SER A 40 -7.15 3.92 1.44
C SER A 40 -5.85 3.74 0.66
N LEU A 41 -5.93 3.70 -0.68
CA LEU A 41 -4.74 3.57 -1.53
C LEU A 41 -3.87 4.84 -1.51
N LEU A 42 -4.49 6.01 -1.42
CA LEU A 42 -3.79 7.27 -1.25
C LEU A 42 -3.14 7.37 0.13
N LEU A 43 -3.87 7.02 1.19
CA LEU A 43 -3.35 6.99 2.56
C LEU A 43 -2.11 6.10 2.64
N LEU A 44 -2.14 4.95 1.98
CA LEU A 44 -0.99 4.05 1.89
C LEU A 44 0.21 4.72 1.20
N GLY A 45 -0.02 5.45 0.10
CA GLY A 45 1.02 6.24 -0.57
C GLY A 45 1.63 7.33 0.31
N ILE A 46 0.81 8.08 1.06
CA ILE A 46 1.29 9.13 1.98
C ILE A 46 2.07 8.51 3.14
N THR A 47 1.55 7.45 3.76
CA THR A 47 2.23 6.77 4.85
C THR A 47 3.59 6.24 4.42
N GLU A 48 3.70 5.70 3.21
CA GLU A 48 4.96 5.23 2.65
C GLU A 48 5.98 6.37 2.49
N ILE A 49 5.58 7.51 1.89
CA ILE A 49 6.44 8.69 1.77
C ILE A 49 6.90 9.17 3.15
N ALA A 50 5.99 9.22 4.13
CA ALA A 50 6.32 9.63 5.49
C ALA A 50 7.34 8.67 6.15
N LEU A 51 7.16 7.36 5.98
CA LEU A 51 8.09 6.36 6.48
C LEU A 51 9.48 6.54 5.87
N TRP A 52 9.56 6.74 4.54
CA TRP A 52 10.82 6.97 3.85
C TRP A 52 11.51 8.27 4.26
N LEU A 53 10.75 9.35 4.46
CA LEU A 53 11.29 10.62 4.96
C LEU A 53 11.88 10.46 6.37
N VAL A 54 11.20 9.75 7.26
CA VAL A 54 11.71 9.48 8.62
C VAL A 54 13.00 8.66 8.56
N PHE A 55 13.05 7.63 7.71
CA PHE A 55 14.26 6.84 7.49
C PHE A 55 15.42 7.71 6.98
N ASP A 56 15.18 8.58 6.01
CA ASP A 56 16.21 9.46 5.45
C ASP A 56 16.78 10.42 6.51
N VAL A 57 15.92 10.97 7.39
CA VAL A 57 16.34 11.85 8.48
C VAL A 57 17.19 11.12 9.53
N ILE A 58 16.86 9.88 9.87
CA ILE A 58 17.57 9.09 10.88
C ILE A 58 18.93 8.62 10.37
N TYR A 59 18.97 8.07 9.15
CA TYR A 59 20.15 7.40 8.61
C TYR A 59 21.06 8.32 7.80
N GLY A 60 20.62 9.56 7.49
CA GLY A 60 21.45 10.57 6.85
C GLY A 60 22.02 10.12 5.51
N LEU A 61 21.18 9.51 4.67
CA LEU A 61 21.61 8.80 3.47
C LEU A 61 22.20 9.77 2.41
N ASP A 62 23.12 9.27 1.58
CA ASP A 62 23.72 10.06 0.50
C ASP A 62 22.67 10.49 -0.54
N TYR A 63 22.91 11.54 -1.35
CA TYR A 63 21.97 11.97 -2.42
C TYR A 63 20.58 12.47 -1.96
N ARG A 64 20.47 13.06 -0.77
CA ARG A 64 19.22 13.65 -0.21
C ARG A 64 18.42 14.50 -1.20
N LEU A 65 19.10 15.32 -2.02
CA LEU A 65 18.44 16.18 -3.00
C LEU A 65 17.65 15.39 -4.05
N VAL A 66 18.18 14.26 -4.52
CA VAL A 66 17.51 13.40 -5.51
C VAL A 66 16.28 12.74 -4.89
N ARG A 67 16.42 12.21 -3.66
CA ARG A 67 15.31 11.61 -2.91
C ARG A 67 14.19 12.60 -2.62
N TYR A 68 14.52 13.79 -2.11
CA TYR A 68 13.52 14.81 -1.84
C TYR A 68 12.80 15.25 -3.12
N THR A 69 13.54 15.43 -4.22
CA THR A 69 12.93 15.73 -5.53
C THR A 69 11.93 14.64 -5.93
N LEU A 70 12.30 13.37 -5.75
CA LEU A 70 11.43 12.24 -6.03
C LEU A 70 10.17 12.23 -5.14
N PHE A 71 10.31 12.47 -3.83
CA PHE A 71 9.18 12.56 -2.90
C PHE A 71 8.24 13.72 -3.22
N PHE A 72 8.77 14.91 -3.50
CA PHE A 72 7.96 16.07 -3.86
C PHE A 72 7.23 15.86 -5.19
N CYS A 73 7.92 15.35 -6.21
CA CYS A 73 7.32 15.03 -7.50
C CYS A 73 6.17 14.03 -7.35
N PHE A 74 6.42 12.95 -6.60
CA PHE A 74 5.45 11.91 -6.37
C PHE A 74 4.24 12.39 -5.54
N THR A 75 4.47 13.19 -4.49
CA THR A 75 3.41 13.81 -3.69
C THR A 75 2.50 14.69 -4.57
N GLY A 76 3.09 15.47 -5.49
CA GLY A 76 2.34 16.26 -6.45
C GLY A 76 1.46 15.42 -7.38
N LEU A 77 1.98 14.29 -7.88
CA LEU A 77 1.23 13.33 -8.70
C LEU A 77 0.08 12.66 -7.94
N LEU A 78 0.29 12.29 -6.67
CA LEU A 78 -0.76 11.76 -5.80
C LEU A 78 -1.85 12.80 -5.57
N TRP A 79 -1.47 14.04 -5.27
CA TRP A 79 -2.42 15.13 -5.07
C TRP A 79 -3.24 15.40 -6.34
N TYR A 80 -2.59 15.47 -7.50
CA TYR A 80 -3.25 15.69 -8.78
C TYR A 80 -4.28 14.59 -9.09
N THR A 81 -3.90 13.32 -8.90
CA THR A 81 -4.82 12.21 -9.14
C THR A 81 -5.97 12.17 -8.14
N PHE A 82 -5.75 12.53 -6.88
CA PHE A 82 -6.80 12.66 -5.88
C PHE A 82 -7.79 13.76 -6.20
N TYR A 83 -7.30 14.93 -6.61
CA TYR A 83 -8.13 16.05 -7.03
C TYR A 83 -9.03 15.64 -8.20
N ARG A 84 -8.48 14.89 -9.17
CA ARG A 84 -9.26 14.32 -10.28
C ARG A 84 -10.34 13.34 -9.80
N ILE A 85 -9.99 12.42 -8.89
CA ILE A 85 -10.96 11.45 -8.34
C ILE A 85 -12.12 12.17 -7.65
N LYS A 86 -11.84 13.21 -6.86
CA LYS A 86 -12.86 13.97 -6.12
C LYS A 86 -13.83 14.72 -7.05
N ASN A 87 -13.33 15.25 -8.16
CA ASN A 87 -14.09 16.11 -9.07
C ASN A 87 -14.74 15.36 -10.24
N THR A 88 -14.58 14.04 -10.32
CA THR A 88 -15.10 13.25 -11.44
C THR A 88 -16.57 12.86 -11.24
N ILE A 89 -17.39 13.18 -12.24
CA ILE A 89 -18.83 12.91 -12.23
C ILE A 89 -19.14 11.50 -12.79
N ASN A 90 -18.49 11.12 -13.91
CA ASN A 90 -18.68 9.87 -14.65
C ASN A 90 -17.92 8.67 -14.05
N SER A 91 -18.55 7.49 -13.97
CA SER A 91 -17.93 6.27 -13.41
C SER A 91 -16.72 5.77 -14.18
N LYS A 92 -16.70 5.91 -15.52
CA LYS A 92 -15.56 5.48 -16.36
C LYS A 92 -14.30 6.29 -16.06
N ASP A 93 -14.45 7.60 -15.94
CA ASP A 93 -13.34 8.51 -15.62
C ASP A 93 -12.86 8.36 -14.18
N LEU A 94 -13.77 8.02 -13.26
CA LEU A 94 -13.43 7.72 -11.88
C LEU A 94 -12.51 6.49 -11.82
N MET A 95 -12.90 5.40 -12.49
CA MET A 95 -12.09 4.19 -12.58
C MET A 95 -10.74 4.45 -13.23
N LYS A 96 -10.70 5.18 -14.35
CA LYS A 96 -9.44 5.55 -15.01
C LYS A 96 -8.51 6.32 -14.08
N SER A 97 -9.06 7.23 -13.27
CA SER A 97 -8.28 8.01 -12.30
C SER A 97 -7.79 7.16 -11.13
N ILE A 98 -8.58 6.21 -10.63
CA ILE A 98 -8.14 5.27 -9.58
C ILE A 98 -7.08 4.30 -10.09
N LEU A 99 -7.20 3.79 -11.32
CA LEU A 99 -6.17 2.95 -11.94
C LEU A 99 -4.87 3.72 -12.17
N MET A 100 -4.96 5.00 -12.54
CA MET A 100 -3.80 5.87 -12.67
C MET A 100 -3.14 6.11 -11.31
N LEU A 101 -3.91 6.42 -10.26
CA LEU A 101 -3.42 6.53 -8.88
C LEU A 101 -2.67 5.25 -8.46
N ARG A 102 -3.26 4.07 -8.69
CA ARG A 102 -2.60 2.79 -8.41
C ARG A 102 -1.27 2.65 -9.16
N ARG A 103 -1.26 2.93 -10.46
CA ARG A 103 -0.04 2.80 -11.28
C ARG A 103 1.06 3.70 -10.75
N ILE A 104 0.72 4.94 -10.41
CA ILE A 104 1.63 5.91 -9.81
C ILE A 104 2.22 5.34 -8.52
N VAL A 105 1.38 4.86 -7.58
CA VAL A 105 1.86 4.30 -6.32
C VAL A 105 2.75 3.07 -6.53
N VAL A 106 2.37 2.15 -7.42
CA VAL A 106 3.19 0.96 -7.73
C VAL A 106 4.54 1.34 -8.34
N ILE A 107 4.56 2.30 -9.27
CA ILE A 107 5.81 2.80 -9.86
C ILE A 107 6.70 3.38 -8.77
N TYR A 108 6.16 4.19 -7.87
CA TYR A 108 6.91 4.77 -6.77
C TYR A 108 7.52 3.70 -5.85
N VAL A 109 6.72 2.72 -5.44
CA VAL A 109 7.22 1.58 -4.64
C VAL A 109 8.35 0.87 -5.37
N ILE A 110 8.21 0.59 -6.67
CA ILE A 110 9.25 -0.07 -7.47
C ILE A 110 10.52 0.77 -7.52
N VAL A 111 10.42 2.09 -7.75
CA VAL A 111 11.59 2.98 -7.83
C VAL A 111 12.29 3.05 -6.48
N VAL A 112 11.56 3.27 -5.39
CA VAL A 112 12.15 3.32 -4.05
C VAL A 112 12.78 1.97 -3.67
N PHE A 113 12.08 0.87 -3.91
CA PHE A 113 12.63 -0.47 -3.65
C PHE A 113 13.87 -0.78 -4.49
N SER A 114 13.91 -0.30 -5.73
CA SER A 114 15.09 -0.42 -6.60
C SER A 114 16.26 0.38 -6.06
N THR A 115 16.03 1.60 -5.55
CA THR A 115 17.10 2.38 -4.90
C THR A 115 17.65 1.68 -3.65
N LEU A 116 16.81 1.01 -2.86
CA LEU A 116 17.27 0.20 -1.72
C LEU A 116 18.13 -0.98 -2.16
N ILE A 117 17.72 -1.72 -3.19
CA ILE A 117 18.49 -2.86 -3.68
C ILE A 117 19.86 -2.37 -4.17
N ILE A 118 19.91 -1.27 -4.91
CA ILE A 118 21.15 -0.68 -5.41
C ILE A 118 22.05 -0.28 -4.23
N GLU A 119 21.51 0.40 -3.22
CA GLU A 119 22.27 0.78 -2.01
C GLU A 119 22.79 -0.44 -1.24
N CYS A 120 21.99 -1.49 -1.10
CA CYS A 120 22.39 -2.74 -0.46
C CYS A 120 23.53 -3.43 -1.21
N ILE A 121 23.53 -3.39 -2.55
CA ILE A 121 24.60 -3.97 -3.37
C ILE A 121 25.88 -3.14 -3.27
N LEU A 122 25.77 -1.82 -3.43
CA LEU A 122 26.93 -0.92 -3.42
C LEU A 122 27.63 -0.86 -2.06
N ASN A 123 26.85 -0.87 -0.97
CA ASN A 123 27.37 -0.74 0.39
C ASN A 123 27.41 -2.08 1.14
N PHE A 124 27.34 -3.21 0.43
CA PHE A 124 27.20 -4.53 1.04
C PHE A 124 28.30 -4.84 2.07
N ASP A 125 29.56 -4.54 1.73
CA ASP A 125 30.70 -4.74 2.63
C ASP A 125 30.61 -3.87 3.89
N ILE A 126 30.29 -2.59 3.70
CA ILE A 126 30.17 -1.62 4.81
C ILE A 126 29.01 -2.03 5.73
N MET A 127 27.86 -2.41 5.18
CA MET A 127 26.70 -2.85 5.95
C MET A 127 26.97 -4.15 6.70
N THR A 128 27.67 -5.11 6.07
CA THR A 128 28.04 -6.37 6.74
C THR A 128 29.00 -6.12 7.89
N ASN A 129 29.98 -5.22 7.71
CA ASN A 129 30.90 -4.81 8.77
C ASN A 129 30.15 -4.16 9.94
N GLN A 130 29.28 -3.18 9.67
CA GLN A 130 28.49 -2.49 10.69
C GLN A 130 27.53 -3.43 11.42
N PHE A 131 26.90 -4.37 10.70
CA PHE A 131 26.06 -5.40 11.29
C PHE A 131 26.87 -6.29 12.23
N TYR A 132 28.06 -6.72 11.81
CA TYR A 132 28.92 -7.56 12.61
C TYR A 132 29.44 -6.85 13.86
N THR A 133 29.89 -5.59 13.75
CA THR A 133 30.34 -4.80 14.90
C THR A 133 29.19 -4.56 15.88
N GLY A 134 28.01 -4.19 15.39
CA GLY A 134 26.84 -3.99 16.24
C GLY A 134 26.38 -5.27 16.96
N TRP A 135 26.44 -6.42 16.28
CA TRP A 135 26.15 -7.72 16.89
C TRP A 135 27.14 -8.07 18.01
N GLN A 136 28.44 -7.85 17.76
CA GLN A 136 29.50 -8.09 18.75
C GLN A 136 29.39 -7.14 19.96
N GLU A 137 29.11 -5.86 19.74
CA GLU A 137 28.93 -4.86 20.78
C GLU A 137 27.72 -5.17 21.67
N GLY A 138 26.57 -5.49 21.07
CA GLY A 138 25.34 -5.81 21.79
C GLY A 138 25.41 -7.11 22.60
N TRP A 139 26.18 -8.10 22.14
CA TRP A 139 26.29 -9.41 22.79
C TRP A 139 27.43 -9.51 23.80
N HIS A 140 28.57 -8.87 23.54
CA HIS A 140 29.77 -9.02 24.37
C HIS A 140 30.11 -7.78 25.23
N GLY A 141 29.33 -6.70 25.14
CA GLY A 141 29.25 -5.63 26.14
C GLY A 141 30.51 -4.77 26.36
N LYS A 142 31.65 -5.07 25.73
CA LYS A 142 32.89 -4.29 25.82
C LYS A 142 33.74 -4.48 24.56
N TYR A 143 33.54 -3.65 23.55
CA TYR A 143 34.53 -3.51 22.48
C TYR A 143 34.88 -2.05 22.24
N GLN A 144 36.18 -1.78 22.11
CA GLN A 144 36.70 -0.47 21.78
C GLN A 144 36.52 -0.23 20.29
N VAL A 145 35.78 0.83 19.97
CA VAL A 145 35.67 1.43 18.64
C VAL A 145 37.09 1.66 18.10
N GLY A 146 37.54 0.85 17.13
CA GLY A 146 38.85 1.05 16.49
C GLY A 146 39.53 -0.18 15.90
N ASN A 147 39.21 -1.40 16.33
CA ASN A 147 39.73 -2.60 15.67
C ASN A 147 38.82 -2.99 14.49
N LEU A 148 39.33 -2.86 13.27
CA LEU A 148 38.70 -3.36 12.04
C LEU A 148 38.65 -4.90 12.09
N LEU A 149 37.67 -5.44 12.82
CA LEU A 149 37.36 -6.86 12.77
C LEU A 149 36.79 -7.16 11.38
N GLN A 150 37.56 -7.86 10.57
CA GLN A 150 37.10 -8.32 9.27
C GLN A 150 36.10 -9.47 9.47
N PRO A 151 34.87 -9.38 8.92
CA PRO A 151 33.91 -10.46 9.02
C PRO A 151 34.45 -11.69 8.31
N THR A 152 34.29 -12.85 8.93
CA THR A 152 34.53 -14.14 8.26
C THR A 152 33.49 -14.36 7.16
N LEU A 153 33.84 -15.12 6.12
CA LEU A 153 32.92 -15.57 5.05
C LEU A 153 31.55 -16.07 5.54
N LYS A 154 31.49 -16.73 6.72
CA LYS A 154 30.24 -17.20 7.32
C LYS A 154 29.26 -16.06 7.65
N ILE A 155 29.77 -14.91 8.09
CA ILE A 155 28.95 -13.74 8.46
C ILE A 155 28.38 -13.09 7.20
N TYR A 156 29.17 -12.99 6.13
CA TYR A 156 28.69 -12.52 4.83
C TYR A 156 27.53 -13.38 4.29
N ILE A 157 27.65 -14.70 4.35
CA ILE A 157 26.59 -15.62 3.91
C ILE A 157 25.33 -15.43 4.79
N LEU A 158 25.50 -15.38 6.12
CA LEU A 158 24.39 -15.19 7.04
C LEU A 158 23.66 -13.87 6.79
N PHE A 159 24.40 -12.77 6.66
CA PHE A 159 23.83 -11.44 6.40
C PHE A 159 23.10 -11.40 5.06
N SER A 160 23.66 -12.01 4.01
CA SER A 160 23.00 -12.13 2.70
C SER A 160 21.67 -12.88 2.79
N VAL A 161 21.60 -13.98 3.55
CA VAL A 161 20.36 -14.75 3.73
C VAL A 161 19.31 -13.92 4.46
N ILE A 162 19.69 -13.25 5.55
CA ILE A 162 18.79 -12.38 6.32
C ILE A 162 18.25 -11.25 5.44
N LEU A 163 19.13 -10.56 4.71
CA LEU A 163 18.77 -9.45 3.83
C LEU A 163 17.81 -9.91 2.73
N LEU A 164 18.07 -11.07 2.12
CA LEU A 164 17.22 -11.64 1.07
C LEU A 164 15.85 -12.07 1.62
N SER A 165 15.79 -12.62 2.84
CA SER A 165 14.52 -12.92 3.52
C SER A 165 13.69 -11.67 3.77
N ILE A 166 14.31 -10.57 4.21
CA ILE A 166 13.61 -9.29 4.44
C ILE A 166 13.06 -8.73 3.12
N LEU A 167 13.85 -8.72 2.05
CA LEU A 167 13.42 -8.24 0.73
C LEU A 167 12.25 -9.06 0.17
N LEU A 168 12.29 -10.39 0.31
CA LEU A 168 11.19 -11.27 -0.11
C LEU A 168 9.92 -11.03 0.71
N PHE A 169 10.06 -10.85 2.03
CA PHE A 169 8.93 -10.58 2.92
C PHE A 169 8.22 -9.29 2.55
N ILE A 170 8.98 -8.20 2.32
CA ILE A 170 8.45 -6.91 1.87
C ILE A 170 7.72 -7.07 0.53
N SER A 171 8.35 -7.72 -0.45
CA SER A 171 7.75 -7.94 -1.78
C SER A 171 6.41 -8.71 -1.71
N LEU A 172 6.31 -9.69 -0.82
CA LEU A 172 5.09 -10.49 -0.62
C LEU A 172 3.95 -9.64 -0.03
N ILE A 173 4.25 -8.82 0.98
CA ILE A 173 3.28 -7.87 1.56
C ILE A 173 2.73 -6.96 0.46
N TYR A 174 3.62 -6.38 -0.34
CA TYR A 174 3.25 -5.48 -1.44
C TYR A 174 2.37 -6.18 -2.48
N LYS A 175 2.74 -7.38 -2.91
CA LYS A 175 1.94 -8.17 -3.87
C LYS A 175 0.52 -8.43 -3.34
N ASN A 176 0.40 -8.84 -2.07
CA ASN A 176 -0.87 -9.19 -1.47
C ASN A 176 -1.77 -7.96 -1.24
N PHE A 177 -1.22 -6.86 -0.70
CA PHE A 177 -2.00 -5.66 -0.43
C PHE A 177 -2.58 -5.06 -1.70
N TYR A 178 -1.76 -4.89 -2.74
CA TYR A 178 -2.19 -4.26 -3.99
C TYR A 178 -3.09 -5.16 -4.84
N GLY A 179 -2.86 -6.48 -4.83
CA GLY A 179 -3.71 -7.44 -5.52
C GLY A 179 -5.14 -7.47 -4.97
N ASN A 180 -5.27 -7.53 -3.65
CA ASN A 180 -6.57 -7.61 -2.97
C ASN A 180 -7.42 -6.35 -3.16
N ILE A 181 -6.81 -5.16 -3.11
CA ILE A 181 -7.52 -3.90 -3.32
C ILE A 181 -8.05 -3.82 -4.75
N LEU A 182 -7.27 -4.27 -5.75
CA LEU A 182 -7.67 -4.23 -7.15
C LEU A 182 -8.87 -5.11 -7.44
N HIS A 183 -8.87 -6.34 -6.93
CA HIS A 183 -9.96 -7.27 -7.16
C HIS A 183 -11.29 -6.72 -6.64
N LYS A 184 -11.27 -6.16 -5.42
CA LYS A 184 -12.45 -5.53 -4.79
C LYS A 184 -12.93 -4.28 -5.54
N LEU A 185 -12.00 -3.48 -6.07
CA LEU A 185 -12.33 -2.26 -6.81
C LEU A 185 -12.93 -2.58 -8.19
N TRP A 186 -12.40 -3.58 -8.90
CA TRP A 186 -12.91 -3.96 -10.22
C TRP A 186 -14.32 -4.55 -10.14
N ALA A 187 -14.59 -5.37 -9.12
CA ALA A 187 -15.94 -5.88 -8.85
C ALA A 187 -16.95 -4.73 -8.66
N ASN A 188 -16.61 -3.74 -7.82
CA ASN A 188 -17.46 -2.58 -7.56
C ASN A 188 -17.72 -1.72 -8.81
N TYR A 189 -16.71 -1.55 -9.66
CA TYR A 189 -16.87 -0.82 -10.92
C TYR A 189 -17.74 -1.52 -11.96
N LYS A 190 -17.62 -2.86 -12.05
CA LYS A 190 -18.46 -3.65 -12.96
C LYS A 190 -19.93 -3.51 -12.59
N GLU A 191 -20.24 -3.41 -11.29
CA GLU A 191 -21.58 -3.13 -10.79
C GLU A 191 -22.01 -1.69 -11.11
N LEU A 192 -21.15 -0.69 -10.89
CA LEU A 192 -21.43 0.71 -11.23
C LEU A 192 -21.74 0.93 -12.72
N THR A 193 -20.97 0.30 -13.62
CA THR A 193 -21.14 0.45 -15.07
C THR A 193 -22.47 -0.14 -15.52
N LYS A 194 -22.85 -1.31 -14.99
CA LYS A 194 -24.14 -1.94 -15.29
C LYS A 194 -25.33 -1.08 -14.85
N LEU A 195 -25.21 -0.41 -13.71
CA LEU A 195 -26.25 0.48 -13.20
C LEU A 195 -26.36 1.79 -14.01
N GLU A 196 -25.26 2.30 -14.58
CA GLU A 196 -25.33 3.43 -15.52
C GLU A 196 -26.02 3.03 -16.83
N GLU A 197 -25.66 1.85 -17.38
CA GLU A 197 -26.24 1.34 -18.63
C GLU A 197 -27.71 0.95 -18.49
N SER A 198 -28.17 0.52 -17.31
CA SER A 198 -29.59 0.18 -17.08
C SER A 198 -30.48 1.39 -16.81
N ASN A 199 -29.90 2.52 -16.41
CA ASN A 199 -30.62 3.76 -16.07
C ASN A 199 -30.52 4.83 -17.18
N ALA A 200 -29.75 4.57 -18.23
CA ALA A 200 -29.64 5.39 -19.44
C ALA A 200 -30.60 4.89 -20.52
#